data_AF-A0A7K7AF63-F1
#
_entry.id   AF-A0A7K7AF63-F1
#
_cell.length_a   1.000
_cell.length_b   1.000
_cell.length_c   1.000
_cell.angle_alpha   90.00
_cell.angle_beta   90.00
_cell.angle_gamma   90.00
#
_symmetry.space_group_name_H-M   'P 1'
#
loop_
_entity.id
_entity.type
_entity.pdbx_description
1 polymer ?
#
loop_
_entity_poly.entity_id
_entity_poly.type
_entity_poly.pdbx_seq_one_letter_code
_entity_poly.pdbx_strand_id
1 'polypeptide(L)'
;LVIETLRAVEAARRCYRMVGGVLVERTVKEVLPALESNKEQIGRLLETLTQQLQAKGRELSDFRELHNIRVVGEEEPRAPRDAADAAKAAAAGVLVS
;
A
#
# COMPACT_ATOMS: atom_id res chain seq x y z
N LEU A 1 -11.12 15.36 12.39
CA LEU A 1 -11.55 16.44 11.47
C LEU A 1 -13.08 16.54 11.30
N VAL A 2 -13.77 15.75 10.46
CA VAL A 2 -15.21 15.99 10.17
C VAL A 2 -16.15 15.62 11.32
N ILE A 3 -15.95 14.45 11.94
CA ILE A 3 -16.77 14.00 13.08
C ILE A 3 -16.62 14.95 14.27
N GLU A 4 -15.40 15.40 14.56
CA GLU A 4 -15.11 16.36 15.64
C GLU A 4 -15.83 17.69 15.41
N THR A 5 -15.81 18.22 14.19
CA THR A 5 -16.54 19.47 13.87
C THR A 5 -18.05 19.32 14.03
N LEU A 6 -18.61 18.16 13.69
CA LEU A 6 -20.06 17.92 13.79
C LEU A 6 -20.52 17.67 15.23
N ARG A 7 -19.64 17.22 16.13
CA ARG A 7 -19.95 17.06 17.56
C ARG A 7 -20.18 18.40 18.27
N ALA A 8 -19.53 19.47 17.82
CA ALA A 8 -19.71 20.82 18.36
C ALA A 8 -21.02 21.50 17.88
N VAL A 9 -21.76 20.85 16.98
CA VAL A 9 -22.96 21.38 16.35
C VAL A 9 -24.21 20.70 16.92
N GLU A 10 -25.29 21.46 17.06
CA GLU A 10 -26.55 20.96 17.57
C GLU A 10 -27.15 19.82 16.73
N ALA A 11 -27.64 18.78 17.41
CA ALA A 11 -28.13 17.55 16.79
C ALA A 11 -29.36 17.75 15.86
N ALA A 12 -30.18 18.77 16.14
CA ALA A 12 -31.37 19.11 15.36
C ALA A 12 -31.04 19.94 14.10
N ARG A 13 -29.81 20.45 13.97
CA ARG A 13 -29.42 21.25 12.82
C ARG A 13 -29.48 20.42 11.53
N ARG A 14 -30.04 21.04 10.49
CA ARG A 14 -30.08 20.46 9.15
C ARG A 14 -28.67 20.28 8.61
N CYS A 15 -28.42 19.11 8.04
CA CYS A 15 -27.17 18.68 7.44
C CYS A 15 -27.47 18.13 6.05
N TYR A 16 -26.57 18.34 5.10
CA TYR A 16 -26.75 17.87 3.73
C TYR A 16 -25.67 16.85 3.40
N ARG A 17 -26.08 15.67 2.93
CA ARG A 17 -25.18 14.62 2.49
C ARG A 17 -25.21 14.54 0.96
N MET A 18 -24.03 14.62 0.35
CA MET A 18 -23.89 14.44 -1.09
C MET A 18 -23.80 12.96 -1.43
N VAL A 19 -24.68 12.48 -2.32
CA VAL A 19 -24.67 11.10 -2.82
C VAL A 19 -24.91 11.15 -4.33
N GLY A 20 -23.94 10.68 -5.12
CA GLY A 20 -24.08 10.58 -6.58
C GLY A 20 -24.43 11.89 -7.28
N GLY A 21 -23.97 13.03 -6.77
CA GLY A 21 -24.27 14.36 -7.32
C GLY A 21 -25.55 15.01 -6.81
N VAL A 22 -26.34 14.33 -5.98
CA VAL A 22 -27.55 14.88 -5.34
C VAL A 22 -27.29 15.18 -3.87
N LEU A 23 -27.76 16.34 -3.39
CA LEU A 23 -27.74 16.71 -1.98
C LEU A 23 -29.01 16.21 -1.30
N VAL A 24 -28.84 15.31 -0.32
CA VAL A 24 -29.93 14.77 0.49
C VAL A 24 -29.97 15.51 1.83
N GLU A 25 -31.13 16.07 2.16
CA GLU A 25 -31.37 16.73 3.44
C GLU A 25 -31.51 15.68 4.57
N ARG A 26 -30.77 15.89 5.64
CA ARG A 26 -30.70 15.06 6.85
C ARG A 26 -30.48 15.93 8.08
N THR A 27 -30.42 15.32 9.25
CA THR A 27 -30.06 16.00 10.50
C THR A 27 -28.71 15.51 11.03
N VAL A 28 -28.03 16.31 11.86
CA VAL A 28 -26.75 15.90 12.46
C VAL A 28 -26.92 14.59 13.25
N LYS A 29 -28.02 14.42 13.98
CA LYS A 29 -28.33 13.17 14.71
C LYS A 29 -28.37 11.91 13.82
N GLU A 30 -28.75 12.04 12.55
CA GLU A 30 -28.81 10.93 11.59
C GLU A 30 -27.46 10.70 10.91
N VAL A 31 -26.69 11.77 10.67
CA VAL A 31 -25.43 11.72 9.92
C VAL A 31 -24.25 11.31 10.79
N LEU A 32 -24.21 11.75 12.06
CA LEU A 32 -23.11 11.47 12.98
C LEU A 32 -22.85 9.96 13.19
N PRO A 33 -23.86 9.13 13.53
CA PRO A 33 -23.63 7.70 13.74
C PRO A 33 -23.23 6.99 12.44
N ALA A 34 -23.73 7.43 11.29
CA ALA A 34 -23.33 6.88 10.00
C ALA A 34 -21.85 7.16 9.70
N LEU A 35 -21.36 8.36 10.01
CA LEU A 35 -19.95 8.71 9.84
C LEU A 35 -19.02 7.93 10.78
N GLU A 36 -19.42 7.73 12.03
CA GLU A 36 -18.67 6.94 13.00
C GLU A 36 -18.57 5.47 12.59
N SER A 37 -19.70 4.85 12.26
CA SER A 37 -19.75 3.47 11.77
C SER A 37 -18.89 3.27 10.53
N ASN A 38 -18.99 4.17 9.55
CA ASN A 38 -18.17 4.10 8.33
C ASN A 38 -16.68 4.21 8.62
N LYS A 39 -16.28 5.10 9.54
CA LYS A 39 -14.87 5.24 9.95
C LYS A 39 -14.35 3.94 10.57
N GLU A 40 -15.12 3.34 11.47
CA GLU A 40 -14.74 2.06 12.10
C GLU A 40 -14.64 0.93 11.08
N GLN A 41 -15.60 0.82 10.17
CA GLN A 41 -15.58 -0.19 9.12
C GLN A 41 -14.36 -0.06 8.21
N ILE A 42 -14.01 1.16 7.79
CA ILE A 42 -12.80 1.42 7.00
C ILE A 42 -11.54 1.00 7.77
N GLY A 43 -11.47 1.28 9.08
CA GLY A 43 -10.37 0.84 9.94
C GLY A 43 -10.20 -0.69 9.95
N ARG A 44 -11.30 -1.43 10.16
CA ARG A 44 -11.28 -2.90 10.15
C ARG A 44 -10.86 -3.48 8.79
N LEU A 45 -11.30 -2.86 7.70
CA LEU A 45 -10.91 -3.27 6.35
C LEU A 45 -9.41 -3.04 6.11
N LEU A 46 -8.86 -1.93 6.60
CA LEU A 46 -7.41 -1.66 6.54
C LEU A 46 -6.60 -2.72 7.29
N GLU A 47 -7.01 -3.10 8.49
CA GLU A 47 -6.36 -4.16 9.26
C GLU A 47 -6.41 -5.49 8.51
N THR A 48 -7.58 -5.84 7.96
CA THR A 48 -7.76 -7.07 7.19
C THR A 48 -6.87 -7.09 5.94
N LEU A 49 -6.81 -5.99 5.19
CA LEU A 49 -5.94 -5.85 4.02
C LEU A 49 -4.46 -5.95 4.39
N THR A 50 -4.07 -5.37 5.52
CA THR A 50 -2.69 -5.46 6.03
C THR A 50 -2.32 -6.89 6.38
N GLN A 51 -3.22 -7.63 7.02
CA GLN A 51 -3.03 -9.06 7.31
C GLN A 51 -2.92 -9.89 6.03
N GLN A 52 -3.77 -9.62 5.03
CA GLN A 52 -3.71 -10.29 3.73
C GLN A 52 -2.38 -10.03 3.01
N LEU A 53 -1.89 -8.79 3.04
CA LEU A 53 -0.58 -8.43 2.47
C LEU A 53 0.55 -9.17 3.17
N GLN A 54 0.54 -9.24 4.50
CA GLN A 54 1.57 -9.97 5.25
C GLN A 54 1.52 -11.47 5.00
N ALA A 55 0.32 -12.07 4.99
CA ALA A 55 0.13 -13.48 4.70
C ALA A 55 0.65 -13.81 3.29
N LYS A 56 0.25 -13.03 2.28
CA LYS A 56 0.73 -13.22 0.91
C LYS A 56 2.21 -12.93 0.74
N GLY A 57 2.77 -11.97 1.47
CA GLY A 57 4.20 -11.70 1.49
C GLY A 57 5.00 -12.89 2.01
N ARG A 58 4.52 -13.57 3.08
CA ARG A 58 5.13 -14.79 3.60
C ARG A 58 5.02 -15.95 2.62
N GLU A 59 3.82 -16.18 2.08
CA GLU A 59 3.60 -17.21 1.06
C GLU A 59 4.54 -17.04 -0.15
N LEU A 60 4.76 -15.79 -0.59
CA LEU A 60 5.70 -15.49 -1.68
C LEU A 60 7.16 -15.74 -1.29
N SER A 61 7.56 -15.41 -0.06
CA SER A 61 8.91 -15.67 0.44
C SER A 61 9.18 -17.18 0.54
N ASP A 62 8.25 -17.93 1.14
CA ASP A 62 8.35 -19.38 1.29
C ASP A 62 8.41 -20.07 -0.08
N PHE A 63 7.60 -19.60 -1.03
CA PHE A 63 7.61 -20.11 -2.40
C PHE A 63 8.93 -19.79 -3.13
N ARG A 64 9.52 -18.61 -2.88
CA ARG A 64 10.82 -18.22 -3.44
C ARG A 64 11.94 -19.13 -2.92
N GLU A 65 11.95 -19.42 -1.63
CA GLU A 65 12.94 -20.28 -0.98
C GLU A 65 12.80 -21.75 -1.41
N LEU A 66 11.58 -22.29 -1.41
CA LEU A 66 11.34 -23.70 -1.74
C LEU A 66 11.70 -24.03 -3.19
N HIS A 67 11.50 -23.08 -4.10
CA HIS A 67 11.69 -23.29 -5.54
C HIS A 67 12.92 -22.57 -6.11
N ASN A 68 13.77 -21.96 -5.27
CA ASN A 68 14.95 -21.18 -5.69
C ASN A 68 14.64 -20.17 -6.81
N ILE A 69 13.47 -19.53 -6.75
CA ILE A 69 13.00 -18.63 -7.81
C ILE A 69 13.79 -17.32 -7.75
N ARG A 70 14.53 -17.03 -8.81
CA ARG A 70 15.20 -15.74 -9.00
C ARG A 70 14.25 -14.79 -9.73
N VAL A 71 13.91 -13.68 -9.08
CA VAL A 71 13.17 -12.60 -9.74
C VAL A 71 14.12 -11.96 -10.75
N VAL A 72 13.82 -12.09 -12.03
CA VAL A 72 14.63 -11.53 -13.11
C VAL A 72 14.46 -10.01 -13.09
N GLY A 73 15.44 -9.28 -12.54
CA GLY A 73 15.44 -7.81 -12.50
C GLY A 73 16.04 -7.17 -11.24
N GLU A 74 16.20 -7.91 -10.13
CA GLU A 74 17.06 -7.46 -9.02
C GLU A 74 18.46 -8.00 -9.28
N GLU A 75 19.37 -7.14 -9.77
CA GLU A 75 20.79 -7.44 -9.76
C GLU A 75 21.22 -7.78 -8.33
N GLU A 76 21.83 -8.95 -8.13
CA GLU A 76 22.55 -9.25 -6.89
C GLU A 76 23.56 -8.12 -6.63
N PRO A 77 23.79 -7.70 -5.36
CA PRO A 77 25.05 -7.05 -5.04
C PRO A 77 26.13 -8.06 -5.38
N ARG A 78 26.79 -7.83 -6.52
CA ARG A 78 27.90 -8.61 -7.06
C ARG A 78 28.83 -8.96 -5.90
N ALA A 79 28.87 -10.24 -5.51
CA ALA A 79 29.87 -10.74 -4.59
C ALA A 79 31.25 -10.25 -5.07
N PRO A 80 32.16 -9.85 -4.16
CA PRO A 80 33.43 -9.28 -4.55
C PRO A 80 34.16 -10.31 -5.42
N ARG A 81 34.34 -9.98 -6.70
CA ARG A 81 35.17 -10.79 -7.59
C ARG A 81 36.58 -10.69 -7.05
N ASP A 82 37.09 -11.79 -6.53
CA ASP A 82 38.48 -11.94 -6.16
C ASP A 82 39.39 -11.51 -7.32
N ALA A 83 40.48 -10.84 -6.97
CA ALA A 83 41.39 -10.07 -7.82
C ALA A 83 42.20 -10.88 -8.87
N ALA A 84 41.65 -11.98 -9.40
CA ALA A 84 42.30 -12.84 -10.39
C ALA A 84 41.88 -12.54 -11.85
N ASP A 85 40.78 -11.83 -12.08
CA ASP A 85 40.22 -11.58 -13.44
C ASP A 85 40.65 -10.25 -14.09
N ALA A 86 41.49 -9.44 -13.44
CA ALA A 86 42.00 -8.19 -14.00
C ALA A 86 43.10 -8.41 -15.06
N ALA A 87 43.74 -9.59 -15.09
CA ALA A 87 44.87 -9.86 -15.98
C ALA A 87 44.47 -10.35 -17.39
N LYS A 88 43.20 -10.74 -17.61
CA LYS A 88 42.75 -11.33 -18.90
C LYS A 88 41.98 -10.37 -19.80
N ALA A 89 41.54 -9.22 -19.28
CA ALA A 89 40.79 -8.21 -20.05
C ALA A 89 41.69 -7.23 -20.83
N ALA A 90 43.01 -7.24 -20.61
CA ALA A 90 43.94 -6.32 -21.27
C ALA A 90 44.34 -6.71 -22.72
N ALA A 91 43.86 -7.85 -23.24
CA ALA A 91 44.37 -8.45 -24.48
C ALA A 91 43.38 -8.55 -25.65
N ALA A 92 42.19 -7.96 -25.60
CA ALA A 92 41.22 -8.06 -26.69
C ALA A 92 40.60 -6.70 -27.04
N GLY A 93 41.40 -5.82 -27.63
CA GLY A 93 40.91 -4.63 -28.29
C GLY A 93 40.46 -4.93 -29.72
N VAL A 94 39.26 -4.46 -30.09
CA VAL A 94 38.94 -4.03 -31.46
C VAL A 94 37.96 -2.84 -31.35
N LEU A 95 38.42 -1.66 -31.77
CA LEU A 95 37.61 -0.46 -31.99
C LEU A 95 37.06 -0.51 -33.42
N VAL A 96 35.77 -0.23 -33.59
CA VAL A 96 35.17 0.09 -34.90
C VAL A 96 34.70 1.54 -34.83
N SER A 97 35.12 2.33 -35.83
CA SER A 97 34.84 3.75 -36.04
C SER A 97 33.35 4.06 -36.25
#